data_AF-A0A9Q3IM25-F1
#
_entry.id   AF-A0A9Q3IM25-F1
#
_cell.length_a   1.000
_cell.length_b   1.000
_cell.length_c   1.000
_cell.angle_alpha   90.00
_cell.angle_beta   90.00
_cell.angle_gamma   90.00
#
_symmetry.space_group_name_H-M   'P 1'
#
loop_
_entity.id
_entity.type
_entity.pdbx_description
1 polymer ?
#
loop_
_entity_poly.entity_id
_entity_poly.type
_entity_poly.pdbx_seq_one_letter_code
_entity_poly.pdbx_strand_id
1 'polypeptide(L)'
;MPRHSTPLTEEKHSVKGSLTPFLGENVISAKDIPKSEEWPTFSGEGEYNHIEFIRTIDMLQEDFHEPDDIMVGELHSLFTRAAKKWYHKMRMGHGKHDWSWWKSEVITKWANNSWRFKMENAFENDKLFQIQIVFRYLFKYIL
;
A
#
# COMPACT_ATOMS: atom_id res chain seq x y z
N MET A 1 -34.60 29.61 -63.89
CA MET A 1 -34.26 28.25 -64.39
C MET A 1 -33.29 28.44 -65.55
N PRO A 2 -32.22 27.65 -65.75
CA PRO A 2 -31.93 26.29 -65.24
C PRO A 2 -30.68 26.22 -64.32
N ARG A 3 -30.70 25.49 -63.19
CA ARG A 3 -30.19 24.12 -62.92
C ARG A 3 -28.98 23.66 -63.76
N HIS A 4 -27.86 23.36 -63.09
CA HIS A 4 -27.14 22.09 -63.26
C HIS A 4 -26.51 21.66 -61.93
N SER A 5 -26.46 20.34 -61.76
CA SER A 5 -26.28 19.59 -60.51
C SER A 5 -24.81 19.22 -60.23
N THR A 6 -24.58 18.87 -58.96
CA THR A 6 -23.41 18.28 -58.25
C THR A 6 -22.72 17.09 -58.97
N PRO A 7 -21.49 16.67 -58.57
CA PRO A 7 -21.34 15.75 -57.41
C PRO A 7 -20.07 15.86 -56.52
N LEU A 8 -20.27 15.37 -55.28
CA LEU A 8 -19.38 14.78 -54.26
C LEU A 8 -17.89 14.53 -54.59
N THR A 9 -17.00 14.76 -53.62
CA THR A 9 -16.09 13.72 -53.05
C THR A 9 -15.56 14.16 -51.68
N GLU A 10 -15.81 13.35 -50.65
CA GLU A 10 -15.11 13.37 -49.36
C GLU A 10 -13.68 12.83 -49.54
N GLU A 11 -12.66 13.51 -49.01
CA GLU A 11 -11.41 12.82 -48.65
C GLU A 11 -10.91 13.22 -47.26
N LYS A 12 -10.57 12.17 -46.52
CA LYS A 12 -10.26 12.12 -45.10
C LYS A 12 -8.78 12.44 -44.90
N HIS A 13 -8.45 13.60 -44.31
CA HIS A 13 -7.09 13.86 -43.88
C HIS A 13 -6.82 13.25 -42.50
N SER A 14 -6.18 12.08 -42.56
CA SER A 14 -5.52 11.37 -41.47
C SER A 14 -4.39 12.22 -40.88
N VAL A 15 -4.53 12.64 -39.62
CA VAL A 15 -3.47 13.33 -38.88
C VAL A 15 -2.50 12.27 -38.33
N LYS A 16 -1.36 12.10 -38.99
CA LYS A 16 -0.17 11.46 -38.42
C LYS A 16 0.64 12.49 -37.64
N GLY A 17 0.44 12.55 -36.33
CA GLY A 17 1.34 13.23 -35.40
C GLY A 17 2.48 12.29 -35.00
N SER A 18 3.70 12.58 -35.48
CA SER A 18 4.94 11.91 -35.10
C SER A 18 5.57 12.61 -33.88
N LEU A 19 5.80 11.83 -32.82
CA LEU A 19 6.79 11.88 -31.73
C LEU A 19 7.66 13.16 -31.62
N THR A 20 7.78 13.80 -30.44
CA THR A 20 8.33 13.26 -29.18
C THR A 20 7.99 14.19 -28.00
N PRO A 21 7.94 13.65 -26.76
CA PRO A 21 8.48 14.40 -25.63
C PRO A 21 9.57 13.61 -24.90
N PHE A 22 10.59 14.36 -24.52
CA PHE A 22 11.61 14.10 -23.52
C PHE A 22 11.08 13.30 -22.31
N LEU A 23 11.78 12.22 -21.94
CA LEU A 23 12.20 11.91 -20.57
C LEU A 23 12.99 10.60 -20.57
N GLY A 24 14.31 10.69 -20.50
CA GLY A 24 15.18 9.58 -20.13
C GLY A 24 15.32 9.56 -18.61
N GLU A 25 14.21 9.38 -17.89
CA GLU A 25 14.25 8.99 -16.49
C GLU A 25 14.42 7.47 -16.44
N ASN A 26 15.36 7.01 -15.62
CA ASN A 26 15.59 5.60 -15.31
C ASN A 26 14.29 4.99 -14.79
N VAL A 27 13.53 4.35 -15.68
CA VAL A 27 12.43 3.49 -15.30
C VAL A 27 13.05 2.22 -14.74
N ILE A 28 13.04 2.13 -13.40
CA ILE A 28 13.25 0.86 -12.70
C ILE A 28 12.25 -0.12 -13.32
N SER A 29 12.76 -1.11 -14.05
CA SER A 29 11.93 -2.11 -14.71
C SER A 29 11.23 -2.90 -13.61
N ALA A 30 9.91 -3.04 -13.70
CA ALA A 30 9.03 -3.82 -12.81
C ALA A 30 9.37 -5.34 -12.70
N LYS A 31 10.59 -5.73 -13.04
CA LYS A 31 11.15 -7.08 -13.02
C LYS A 31 11.96 -7.38 -11.76
N ASP A 32 12.36 -6.37 -10.99
CA ASP A 32 13.19 -6.54 -9.78
C ASP A 32 12.37 -6.49 -8.48
N ILE A 33 11.04 -6.33 -8.59
CA ILE A 33 10.12 -6.40 -7.45
C ILE A 33 9.89 -7.89 -7.12
N PRO A 34 10.05 -8.33 -5.86
CA PRO A 34 9.65 -9.66 -5.45
C PRO A 34 8.19 -9.83 -5.81
N LYS A 35 7.86 -10.89 -6.55
CA LYS A 35 6.47 -11.18 -6.91
C LYS A 35 5.63 -11.18 -5.64
N SER A 36 4.41 -10.66 -5.71
CA SER A 36 3.46 -10.53 -4.59
C SER A 36 3.23 -11.83 -3.79
N GLU A 37 3.62 -12.98 -4.34
CA GLU A 37 3.61 -14.31 -3.71
C GLU A 37 4.61 -14.47 -2.54
N GLU A 38 5.65 -13.63 -2.44
CA GLU A 38 6.63 -13.67 -1.33
C GLU A 38 6.27 -12.72 -0.17
N TRP A 39 5.25 -11.89 -0.35
CA TRP A 39 4.89 -10.87 0.62
C TRP A 39 4.00 -11.45 1.73
N PRO A 40 4.03 -10.87 2.95
CA PRO A 40 3.23 -11.38 4.05
C PRO A 40 1.74 -11.18 3.78
N THR A 41 0.92 -12.19 4.09
CA THR A 41 -0.54 -12.03 4.08
C THR A 41 -1.07 -11.71 5.48
N PHE A 42 -2.15 -10.94 5.54
CA PHE A 42 -2.78 -10.53 6.80
C PHE A 42 -4.27 -10.85 6.79
N SER A 43 -4.70 -11.76 7.66
CA SER A 43 -6.09 -12.21 7.75
C SER A 43 -6.97 -11.33 8.64
N GLY A 44 -6.37 -10.69 9.65
CA GLY A 44 -7.07 -9.93 10.68
C GLY A 44 -7.99 -10.77 11.58
N GLU A 45 -7.82 -12.10 11.60
CA GLU A 45 -8.58 -13.08 12.39
C GLU A 45 -7.62 -13.95 13.24
N GLY A 46 -8.09 -14.46 14.38
CA GLY A 46 -7.30 -15.38 15.23
C GLY A 46 -6.16 -14.72 16.00
N GLU A 47 -5.02 -15.40 16.11
CA GLU A 47 -3.76 -14.79 16.50
C GLU A 47 -3.19 -14.02 15.30
N TYR A 48 -3.13 -12.69 15.43
CA TYR A 48 -2.63 -11.82 14.37
C TYR A 48 -1.58 -10.87 14.92
N ASN A 49 -0.59 -10.55 14.07
CA ASN A 49 0.45 -9.58 14.38
C ASN A 49 0.46 -8.48 13.32
N HIS A 50 -0.40 -7.46 13.54
CA HIS A 50 -0.47 -6.33 12.62
C HIS A 50 0.80 -5.46 12.66
N ILE A 51 1.57 -5.50 13.75
CA ILE A 51 2.85 -4.78 13.88
C ILE A 51 3.90 -5.40 12.96
N GLU A 52 4.04 -6.72 12.98
CA GLU A 52 4.95 -7.43 12.09
C GLU A 52 4.54 -7.29 10.63
N PHE A 53 3.24 -7.36 10.33
CA PHE A 53 2.73 -7.08 8.99
C PHE A 53 3.16 -5.68 8.51
N ILE A 54 2.86 -4.62 9.28
CA ILE A 54 3.24 -3.24 8.93
C ILE A 54 4.75 -3.12 8.75
N ARG A 55 5.54 -3.67 9.68
CA ARG A 55 7.01 -3.61 9.63
C ARG A 55 7.55 -4.26 8.38
N THR A 56 7.04 -5.41 7.97
CA THR A 56 7.48 -6.08 6.76
C THR A 56 7.14 -5.27 5.52
N ILE A 57 5.97 -4.65 5.46
CA ILE A 57 5.63 -3.74 4.35
C ILE A 57 6.54 -2.49 4.34
N ASP A 58 6.86 -1.92 5.51
CA ASP A 58 7.80 -0.80 5.61
C ASP A 58 9.21 -1.18 5.12
N MET A 59 9.71 -2.36 5.48
CA MET A 59 11.01 -2.87 4.99
C MET A 59 10.99 -3.07 3.47
N LEU A 60 9.92 -3.65 2.92
CA LEU A 60 9.77 -3.80 1.47
C LEU A 60 9.74 -2.45 0.75
N GLN A 61 9.08 -1.44 1.34
CA GLN A 61 9.08 -0.09 0.76
C GLN A 61 10.50 0.51 0.74
N GLU A 62 11.26 0.34 1.83
CA GLU A 62 12.63 0.85 1.95
C GLU A 62 13.59 0.14 0.99
N ASP A 63 13.50 -1.20 0.90
CA ASP A 63 14.39 -2.01 0.06
C ASP A 63 14.18 -1.75 -1.44
N PHE A 64 12.92 -1.65 -1.87
CA PHE A 64 12.59 -1.55 -3.30
C PHE A 64 12.33 -0.10 -3.79
N HIS A 65 12.32 0.89 -2.89
CA HIS A 65 12.02 2.29 -3.22
C HIS A 65 10.71 2.46 -4.01
N GLU A 66 9.74 1.57 -3.76
CA GLU A 66 8.53 1.51 -4.55
C GLU A 66 7.61 2.69 -4.26
N PRO A 67 6.99 3.29 -5.30
CA PRO A 67 6.01 4.34 -5.11
C PRO A 67 4.78 3.79 -4.38
N ASP A 68 4.20 4.63 -3.53
CA ASP A 68 3.03 4.30 -2.70
C ASP A 68 1.87 3.67 -3.49
N ASP A 69 1.68 4.06 -4.75
CA ASP A 69 0.62 3.52 -5.60
C ASP A 69 0.76 2.01 -5.87
N ILE A 70 1.99 1.51 -6.00
CA ILE A 70 2.27 0.08 -6.21
C ILE A 70 2.05 -0.66 -4.89
N MET A 71 2.63 -0.15 -3.79
CA MET A 71 2.46 -0.71 -2.44
C MET A 71 0.98 -0.85 -2.06
N VAL A 72 0.20 0.22 -2.28
CA VAL A 72 -1.22 0.26 -1.98
C VAL A 72 -2.04 -0.56 -2.99
N GLY A 73 -1.53 -0.80 -4.19
CA GLY A 73 -2.09 -1.76 -5.16
C GLY A 73 -2.03 -3.19 -4.63
N GLU A 74 -0.88 -3.56 -4.05
CA GLU A 74 -0.65 -4.89 -3.49
C GLU A 74 -1.48 -5.17 -2.22
N LEU A 75 -1.89 -4.16 -1.44
CA LEU A 75 -2.72 -4.40 -0.25
C LEU A 75 -3.97 -5.26 -0.51
N HIS A 76 -4.53 -5.23 -1.72
CA HIS A 76 -5.65 -6.10 -2.08
C HIS A 76 -5.30 -7.61 -2.07
N SER A 77 -4.08 -7.97 -2.46
CA SER A 77 -3.55 -9.34 -2.47
C SER A 77 -3.10 -9.77 -1.08
N LEU A 78 -2.48 -8.85 -0.33
CA LEU A 78 -1.93 -9.09 1.01
C LEU A 78 -3.02 -9.28 2.07
N PHE A 79 -4.12 -8.52 1.99
CA PHE A 79 -5.23 -8.71 2.90
C PHE A 79 -6.06 -9.94 2.52
N THR A 80 -6.31 -10.81 3.49
CA THR A 80 -7.14 -12.01 3.36
C THR A 80 -8.29 -11.99 4.36
N ARG A 81 -9.31 -12.85 4.17
CA ARG A 81 -10.41 -13.08 5.13
C ARG A 81 -11.07 -11.78 5.66
N ALA A 82 -11.17 -11.57 6.98
CA ALA A 82 -11.77 -10.37 7.58
C ALA A 82 -11.04 -9.09 7.17
N ALA A 83 -9.71 -9.10 7.11
CA ALA A 83 -8.94 -7.94 6.69
C ALA A 83 -9.26 -7.55 5.25
N LYS A 84 -9.44 -8.53 4.33
CA LYS A 84 -9.84 -8.26 2.95
C LYS A 84 -11.22 -7.59 2.86
N LYS A 85 -12.19 -8.08 3.62
CA LYS A 85 -13.54 -7.50 3.68
C LYS A 85 -13.51 -6.08 4.24
N TRP A 86 -12.74 -5.85 5.30
CA TRP A 86 -12.55 -4.52 5.88
C TRP A 86 -11.87 -3.56 4.90
N TYR A 87 -10.79 -3.99 4.25
CA TYR A 87 -10.05 -3.22 3.27
C TYR A 87 -10.95 -2.75 2.12
N HIS A 88 -11.78 -3.65 1.57
CA HIS A 88 -12.74 -3.28 0.53
C HIS A 88 -13.73 -2.21 1.00
N LYS A 89 -14.26 -2.34 2.22
CA LYS A 89 -15.15 -1.34 2.79
C LYS A 89 -14.45 0.02 2.94
N MET A 90 -13.23 0.04 3.47
CA MET A 90 -12.44 1.26 3.63
C MET A 90 -12.14 1.91 2.29
N ARG A 91 -11.70 1.14 1.28
CA ARG A 91 -11.36 1.67 -0.04
C ARG A 91 -12.56 2.22 -0.80
N MET A 92 -13.74 1.62 -0.63
CA MET A 92 -14.98 2.14 -1.20
C MET A 92 -15.48 3.41 -0.49
N GLY A 93 -15.23 3.54 0.81
CA GLY A 93 -15.69 4.70 1.61
C GLY A 93 -14.76 5.91 1.56
N HIS A 94 -13.45 5.69 1.46
CA HIS A 94 -12.43 6.73 1.58
C HIS A 94 -11.63 6.95 0.29
N GLY A 95 -11.72 6.03 -0.69
CA GLY A 95 -11.02 6.16 -1.97
C GLY A 95 -9.55 5.71 -1.91
N LYS A 96 -8.70 6.36 -2.72
CA LYS A 96 -7.26 6.07 -2.77
C LYS A 96 -6.53 6.92 -1.72
N HIS A 97 -5.64 6.28 -0.99
CA HIS A 97 -4.79 6.89 0.02
C HIS A 97 -3.41 6.26 -0.02
N ASP A 98 -2.44 6.98 0.53
CA ASP A 98 -1.04 6.61 0.67
C ASP A 98 -0.85 5.52 1.75
N TRP A 99 0.33 4.92 1.78
CA TRP A 99 0.64 3.86 2.74
C TRP A 99 0.60 4.37 4.19
N SER A 100 0.98 5.63 4.43
CA SER A 100 0.97 6.23 5.76
C SER A 100 -0.44 6.26 6.39
N TRP A 101 -1.45 6.57 5.58
CA TRP A 101 -2.85 6.52 6.00
C TRP A 101 -3.31 5.08 6.25
N TRP A 102 -2.99 4.14 5.35
CA TRP A 102 -3.34 2.74 5.53
C TRP A 102 -2.73 2.12 6.79
N LYS A 103 -1.48 2.46 7.13
CA LYS A 103 -0.85 2.08 8.40
C LYS A 103 -1.69 2.53 9.59
N SER A 104 -2.08 3.80 9.60
CA SER A 104 -2.88 4.39 10.68
C SER A 104 -4.23 3.69 10.83
N GLU A 105 -4.87 3.33 9.72
CA GLU A 105 -6.14 2.60 9.72
C GLU A 105 -5.99 1.15 10.19
N VAL A 106 -4.93 0.44 9.78
CA VAL A 106 -4.62 -0.91 10.26
C VAL A 106 -4.40 -0.89 11.78
N ILE A 107 -3.60 0.06 12.28
CA ILE A 107 -3.37 0.23 13.72
C ILE A 107 -4.69 0.54 14.42
N THR A 108 -5.49 1.49 13.91
CA THR A 108 -6.77 1.86 14.51
C THR A 108 -7.72 0.66 14.59
N LYS A 109 -7.76 -0.18 13.55
CA LYS A 109 -8.66 -1.32 13.47
C LYS A 109 -8.25 -2.48 14.38
N TRP A 110 -6.96 -2.81 14.44
CA TRP A 110 -6.46 -4.03 15.09
C TRP A 110 -5.65 -3.80 16.38
N ALA A 111 -5.18 -2.58 16.67
CA ALA A 111 -4.58 -2.23 17.96
C ALA A 111 -5.64 -1.81 19.00
N ASN A 112 -6.73 -2.58 19.07
CA ASN A 112 -7.80 -2.37 20.05
C ASN A 112 -7.35 -2.74 21.48
N ASN A 113 -8.14 -2.33 22.49
CA ASN A 113 -7.81 -2.54 23.91
C ASN A 113 -7.53 -4.01 24.25
N SER A 114 -8.27 -4.95 23.66
CA SER A 114 -8.06 -6.38 23.89
C SER A 114 -6.71 -6.86 23.37
N TRP A 115 -6.25 -6.36 22.23
CA TRP A 115 -4.91 -6.65 21.72
C TRP A 115 -3.82 -6.00 22.60
N ARG A 116 -4.00 -4.74 23.01
CA ARG A 116 -3.06 -4.04 23.89
C ARG A 116 -2.88 -4.78 25.21
N PHE A 117 -3.99 -5.18 25.85
CA PHE A 117 -3.97 -5.96 27.07
C PHE A 117 -3.25 -7.30 26.90
N LYS A 118 -3.45 -8.00 25.77
CA LYS A 118 -2.71 -9.23 25.46
C LYS A 118 -1.20 -8.97 25.33
N MET A 119 -0.81 -7.87 24.69
CA MET A 119 0.59 -7.49 24.54
C MET A 119 1.23 -7.06 25.87
N GLU A 120 0.51 -6.31 26.70
CA GLU A 120 0.92 -5.94 28.05
C GLU A 120 1.13 -7.18 28.92
N ASN A 121 0.17 -8.11 28.92
CA ASN A 121 0.32 -9.39 29.62
C ASN A 121 1.49 -10.21 29.06
N ALA A 122 1.69 -10.27 27.74
CA ALA A 122 2.83 -10.97 27.16
C ALA A 122 4.15 -10.34 27.60
N PHE A 123 4.22 -9.01 27.66
CA PHE A 123 5.37 -8.25 28.12
C PHE A 123 5.66 -8.41 29.62
N GLU A 124 4.63 -8.45 30.46
CA GLU A 124 4.78 -8.70 31.91
C GLU A 124 5.25 -10.12 32.22
N ASN A 125 4.82 -11.09 31.41
CA ASN A 125 5.23 -12.48 31.54
C ASN A 125 6.61 -12.78 30.93
N ASP A 126 7.10 -11.92 30.02
CA ASP A 126 8.39 -12.08 29.37
C ASP A 126 9.49 -11.21 30.04
N LYS A 127 10.22 -11.83 30.99
CA LYS A 127 11.28 -11.18 31.78
C LYS A 127 12.42 -10.58 30.94
N LEU A 128 12.59 -10.99 29.69
CA LEU A 128 13.67 -10.52 28.80
C LEU A 128 13.31 -9.26 28.00
N PHE A 129 12.02 -9.03 27.72
CA PHE A 129 11.56 -7.83 27.01
C PHE A 129 11.54 -6.57 27.88
N GLN A 130 11.40 -6.73 29.20
CA GLN A 130 11.44 -5.65 30.20
C GLN A 130 12.73 -4.81 30.12
N ILE A 131 13.88 -5.43 29.81
CA ILE A 131 15.17 -4.72 29.80
C ILE A 131 15.32 -3.85 28.53
N GLN A 132 14.92 -4.34 27.36
CA GLN A 132 15.14 -3.62 26.10
C GLN A 132 14.26 -2.37 25.92
N ILE A 133 13.05 -2.37 26.50
CA ILE A 133 12.12 -1.24 26.38
C ILE A 133 12.37 -0.18 27.47
N VAL A 134 12.74 -0.57 28.69
CA VAL A 134 13.13 0.39 29.74
C VAL A 134 14.33 1.23 29.31
N PHE A 135 15.31 0.65 28.61
CA PHE A 135 16.42 1.42 28.02
C PHE A 135 15.97 2.40 26.93
N ARG A 136 14.95 2.05 26.13
CA ARG A 136 14.44 2.88 25.03
C ARG A 136 13.51 4.01 25.49
N TYR A 137 12.84 3.85 26.64
CA TYR A 137 12.01 4.92 27.24
C TYR A 137 12.81 5.82 28.21
N LEU A 138 13.83 5.32 28.91
CA LEU A 138 14.66 6.15 29.80
C LEU A 138 15.62 7.08 29.05
N PHE A 139 16.14 6.68 27.88
CA PHE A 139 17.03 7.55 27.09
C PHE A 139 16.33 8.68 26.33
N LYS A 140 14.98 8.70 26.29
CA LYS A 140 14.22 9.76 25.61
C LYS A 140 13.89 10.94 26.54
N TYR A 141 14.24 10.87 27.83
CA TYR A 141 13.96 11.91 28.83
C TYR A 141 15.20 12.41 29.60
N ILE A 142 16.41 12.01 29.21
CA ILE A 142 17.67 12.55 29.72
C ILE A 142 18.61 12.86 28.55
N LEU A 143 18.21 13.81 27.69
CA LEU A 143 19.08 14.66 26.87
C LEU A 143 18.27 15.77 26.22
#